data_AF-A0A2T6K479-F1
#
_entry.id   AF-A0A2T6K479-F1
#
_cell.length_a   1.000
_cell.length_b   1.000
_cell.length_c   1.000
_cell.angle_alpha   90.00
_cell.angle_beta   90.00
_cell.angle_gamma   90.00
#
_symmetry.space_group_name_H-M   'P 1'
#
loop_
_entity.id
_entity.type
_entity.pdbx_description
1 polymer ?
#
loop_
_entity_poly.entity_id
_entity_poly.type
_entity_poly.pdbx_seq_one_letter_code
_entity_poly.pdbx_strand_id
1 'polypeptide(L)'
;MKKKLRKITVISFSIAFILSFWLGDRTRMTTDVSGLSSPETLTNFDYFFKTVGYSLAITAIVLLAVYLINFIQKKGREQSS
;
A
#
# COMPACT_ATOMS: atom_id res chain seq x y z
N MET A 1 -0.44 1.62 23.24
CA MET A 1 -0.06 1.00 21.95
C MET A 1 -1.18 1.03 20.89
N LYS A 2 -2.40 0.57 21.20
CA LYS A 2 -3.55 0.51 20.26
C LYS A 2 -3.88 1.85 19.56
N LYS A 3 -3.98 2.96 20.31
CA LYS A 3 -4.26 4.30 19.72
C LYS A 3 -3.14 4.79 18.79
N LYS A 4 -1.87 4.49 19.11
CA LYS A 4 -0.69 4.87 18.30
C LYS A 4 -0.66 4.08 16.99
N LEU A 5 -0.91 2.76 17.05
CA LEU A 5 -1.02 1.91 15.87
C LEU A 5 -2.18 2.35 14.96
N ARG A 6 -3.38 2.61 15.51
CA ARG A 6 -4.51 3.11 14.73
C ARG A 6 -4.18 4.41 13.98
N LYS A 7 -3.51 5.35 14.66
CA LYS A 7 -3.09 6.62 14.05
C LYS A 7 -2.10 6.40 12.91
N ILE A 8 -1.11 5.53 13.10
CA ILE A 8 -0.14 5.16 12.07
C ILE A 8 -0.85 4.52 10.88
N THR A 9 -1.74 3.54 11.10
CA THR A 9 -2.50 2.90 10.03
C THR A 9 -3.28 3.90 9.19
N VAL A 10 -4.05 4.79 9.82
CA VAL A 10 -4.86 5.79 9.10
C VAL A 10 -3.99 6.76 8.32
N ILE A 11 -2.92 7.29 8.93
CA ILE A 11 -2.03 8.24 8.25
C ILE A 11 -1.31 7.57 7.09
N SER A 12 -0.73 6.39 7.30
CA SER A 12 -0.02 5.65 6.27
C SER A 12 -0.95 5.28 5.12
N PHE A 13 -2.17 4.85 5.41
CA PHE A 13 -3.17 4.58 4.38
C PHE A 13 -3.56 5.83 3.61
N SER A 14 -3.89 6.93 4.28
CA SER A 14 -4.28 8.17 3.61
C SER A 14 -3.18 8.71 2.71
N ILE A 15 -1.93 8.71 3.17
CA ILE A 15 -0.78 9.15 2.37
C ILE A 15 -0.58 8.23 1.16
N ALA A 16 -0.57 6.92 1.37
CA ALA A 16 -0.42 5.94 0.29
C ALA A 16 -1.56 6.07 -0.73
N PHE A 17 -2.79 6.29 -0.27
CA PHE A 17 -3.96 6.49 -1.12
C PHE A 17 -3.85 7.74 -1.96
N ILE A 18 -3.53 8.89 -1.35
CA ILE A 18 -3.37 10.14 -2.09
C ILE A 18 -2.26 10.00 -3.12
N LEU A 19 -1.10 9.46 -2.75
CA LEU A 19 0.02 9.29 -3.67
C LEU A 19 -0.32 8.32 -4.81
N SER A 20 -0.88 7.15 -4.51
CA SER A 20 -1.28 6.17 -5.53
C SER A 20 -2.41 6.68 -6.42
N PHE A 21 -3.30 7.53 -5.93
CA PHE A 21 -4.37 8.13 -6.72
C PHE A 21 -3.88 9.25 -7.63
N TRP A 22 -2.84 9.98 -7.22
CA TRP A 22 -2.32 11.11 -8.00
C TRP A 22 -1.25 10.69 -9.01
N LEU A 23 -0.41 9.71 -8.63
CA LEU A 23 0.71 9.22 -9.45
C LEU A 23 0.38 7.94 -10.21
N GLY A 24 -0.72 7.26 -9.88
CA GLY A 24 -1.06 5.98 -10.47
C GLY A 24 -1.49 6.13 -11.93
N ASP A 25 -0.87 5.37 -12.82
CA ASP A 25 -1.29 5.33 -14.22
C ASP A 25 -2.68 4.68 -14.37
N ARG A 26 -3.54 5.36 -15.13
CA ARG A 26 -4.88 4.89 -15.49
C ARG A 26 -4.87 3.99 -16.70
N THR A 27 -3.79 3.93 -17.47
CA THR A 27 -3.68 3.01 -18.59
C THR A 27 -3.23 1.61 -18.16
N ARG A 28 -3.78 0.59 -18.82
CA ARG A 28 -3.35 -0.79 -18.76
C ARG A 28 -3.12 -1.28 -20.18
N MET A 29 -2.03 -2.00 -20.42
CA MET A 29 -1.84 -2.71 -21.67
C MET A 29 -2.74 -3.94 -21.70
N THR A 30 -3.58 -4.04 -22.72
CA THR A 30 -4.37 -5.23 -23.02
C THR A 30 -3.86 -5.85 -24.30
N THR A 31 -3.84 -7.18 -24.35
CA THR A 31 -3.44 -7.94 -25.52
C THR A 31 -4.69 -8.64 -26.04
N ASP A 32 -5.00 -8.41 -27.31
CA ASP A 32 -6.14 -9.05 -27.96
C ASP A 32 -5.86 -10.53 -28.29
N VAL A 33 -6.87 -11.23 -28.79
CA VAL A 33 -6.75 -12.64 -29.24
C VAL A 33 -5.79 -12.81 -30.43
N SER A 34 -5.51 -11.72 -31.16
CA SER A 34 -4.59 -11.63 -32.28
C SER A 34 -3.13 -11.45 -31.84
N GLY A 35 -2.87 -11.24 -30.54
CA GLY A 35 -1.55 -10.96 -29.98
C GLY A 35 -1.11 -9.49 -30.07
N LEU A 36 -1.97 -8.59 -30.56
CA LEU A 36 -1.71 -7.17 -30.63
C LEU A 36 -2.00 -6.51 -29.28
N SER A 37 -1.07 -5.70 -28.80
CA SER A 37 -1.21 -5.01 -27.52
C SER A 37 -1.57 -3.54 -27.71
N SER A 38 -2.54 -3.04 -26.95
CA SER A 38 -2.97 -1.65 -27.00
C SER A 38 -3.22 -1.09 -25.59
N PRO A 39 -3.02 0.22 -25.38
CA PRO A 39 -3.34 0.85 -24.11
C PRO A 39 -4.85 1.06 -23.99
N GLU A 40 -5.42 0.56 -22.89
CA GLU A 40 -6.80 0.79 -22.51
C GLU A 40 -6.85 1.62 -21.22
N THR A 41 -7.72 2.62 -21.17
CA THR A 41 -7.91 3.44 -19.97
C THR A 41 -8.86 2.72 -19.02
N LEU A 42 -8.41 2.51 -17.78
CA LEU A 42 -9.23 1.93 -16.72
C LEU A 42 -10.45 2.81 -16.46
N THR A 43 -11.59 2.16 -16.19
CA THR A 43 -12.78 2.88 -15.70
C THR A 43 -12.48 3.53 -14.35
N ASN A 44 -13.24 4.56 -13.99
CA ASN A 44 -13.05 5.25 -12.71
C ASN A 44 -13.19 4.30 -11.51
N PHE A 45 -14.10 3.32 -11.59
CA PHE A 45 -14.28 2.32 -10.53
C PHE A 45 -13.09 1.37 -10.44
N ASP A 46 -12.63 0.84 -11.57
CA ASP A 46 -11.47 -0.08 -11.58
C ASP A 46 -10.21 0.62 -11.09
N TYR A 47 -10.00 1.86 -11.51
CA TYR A 47 -8.89 2.67 -11.04
C TYR A 47 -8.96 2.91 -9.53
N PHE A 48 -10.13 3.30 -9.00
CA PHE A 48 -10.33 3.49 -7.57
C PHE A 48 -10.03 2.22 -6.77
N PHE A 49 -10.58 1.07 -7.16
CA PHE A 49 -10.33 -0.20 -6.46
C PHE A 49 -8.88 -0.64 -6.54
N LYS A 50 -8.22 -0.45 -7.69
CA LYS A 50 -6.78 -0.70 -7.86
C LYS A 50 -5.95 0.18 -6.92
N THR A 51 -6.26 1.47 -6.86
CA THR A 51 -5.61 2.42 -5.94
C THR A 51 -5.82 2.01 -4.48
N VAL A 52 -7.05 1.73 -4.05
CA VAL A 52 -7.35 1.24 -2.69
C VAL A 52 -6.55 -0.02 -2.38
N GLY A 53 -6.50 -0.97 -3.30
CA GLY A 53 -5.73 -2.21 -3.16
C GLY A 53 -4.24 -1.96 -2.94
N TYR A 54 -3.62 -1.10 -3.76
CA TYR A 54 -2.22 -0.71 -3.57
C TYR A 54 -1.98 0.01 -2.24
N SER A 55 -2.86 0.91 -1.85
CA SER A 55 -2.74 1.63 -0.57
C SER A 55 -2.85 0.70 0.63
N LEU A 56 -3.74 -0.30 0.58
CA LEU A 56 -3.84 -1.34 1.60
C LEU A 56 -2.55 -2.17 1.67
N ALA A 57 -2.01 -2.60 0.53
CA ALA A 57 -0.78 -3.38 0.47
C ALA A 57 0.42 -2.61 1.06
N ILE A 58 0.60 -1.34 0.66
CA ILE A 58 1.64 -0.46 1.22
C ILE A 58 1.46 -0.29 2.73
N THR A 59 0.22 -0.05 3.18
CA THR A 59 -0.08 0.10 4.62
C THR A 59 0.26 -1.16 5.40
N ALA A 60 -0.05 -2.34 4.86
CA ALA A 60 0.29 -3.62 5.48
C ALA A 60 1.81 -3.81 5.63
N ILE A 61 2.59 -3.46 4.59
CA ILE A 61 4.06 -3.51 4.62
C ILE A 61 4.61 -2.57 5.71
N VAL A 62 4.10 -1.33 5.80
CA VAL A 62 4.52 -0.36 6.82
C VAL A 62 4.23 -0.89 8.23
N LEU A 63 3.04 -1.46 8.45
CA LEU A 63 2.69 -2.03 9.76
C LEU A 63 3.59 -3.22 10.11
N LEU A 64 3.92 -4.07 9.14
CA LEU A 64 4.80 -5.21 9.32
C LEU A 64 6.23 -4.76 9.67
N ALA A 65 6.75 -3.72 9.01
CA ALA A 65 8.03 -3.11 9.34
C ALA A 65 8.04 -2.51 10.75
N VAL A 66 7.00 -1.75 11.12
CA VAL A 66 6.87 -1.18 12.48
C VAL A 66 6.80 -2.28 13.54
N TYR A 67 6.10 -3.37 13.25
CA TYR A 67 6.02 -4.53 14.15
C TYR A 67 7.39 -5.19 14.33
N LEU A 68 8.11 -5.46 13.24
CA LEU A 68 9.46 -6.05 13.26
C LEU A 68 10.46 -5.17 14.03
N ILE A 69 10.45 -3.85 13.79
CA ILE A 69 11.33 -2.90 14.50
C ILE A 69 11.05 -2.94 16.00
N ASN A 70 9.77 -2.91 16.40
CA ASN A 70 9.39 -3.00 17.81
C ASN A 70 9.80 -4.34 18.42
N PHE A 71 9.69 -5.44 17.68
CA PHE A 71 10.10 -6.77 18.14
C PHE A 71 11.61 -6.85 18.41
N ILE A 72 12.43 -6.35 17.49
CA ILE A 72 13.90 -6.30 17.63
C ILE A 72 14.29 -5.41 18.81
N GLN A 73 13.70 -4.22 18.92
CA GLN A 73 13.98 -3.29 20.02
C GLN A 73 13.58 -3.86 21.39
N LYS A 74 12.49 -4.63 21.46
CA LYS A 74 12.08 -5.28 22.70
C LYS A 74 13.09 -6.34 23.13
N LYS A 75 13.59 -7.13 22.19
CA LYS A 75 14.59 -8.17 22.44
C LYS A 75 15.95 -7.59 22.88
N GLY A 76 16.34 -6.44 22.33
CA GLY A 76 17.56 -5.73 22.74
C GLY A 76 17.50 -5.13 24.15
N ARG A 77 16.32 -4.79 24.66
CA ARG A 77 16.15 -4.31 26.06
C ARG A 77 16.21 -5.45 27.07
N GLU A 78 15.74 -6.64 26.72
CA GLU A 78 15.78 -7.81 27.60
C GLU A 78 17.20 -8.38 27.77
N GLN A 79 18.13 -8.12 26.84
CA GLN A 79 19.54 -8.52 26.94
C GLN A 79 20.43 -7.50 27.67
N SER A 80 19.91 -6.31 27.97
CA SER A 80 20.62 -5.19 28.62
C SER A 80 20.24 -5.02 30.10
N SER A 81 19.36 -5.88 30.63
CA SER A 81 18.96 -5.91 32.05
C SER A 81 19.51 -7.16 32.72
#